data_AF-A0A956WYH6-F1
#
_entry.id   AF-A0A956WYH6-F1
#
_cell.length_a   1.000
_cell.length_b   1.000
_cell.length_c   1.000
_cell.angle_alpha   90.00
_cell.angle_beta   90.00
_cell.angle_gamma   90.00
#
_symmetry.space_group_name_H-M   'P 1'
#
loop_
_entity.id
_entity.type
_entity.pdbx_description
1 polymer ?
#
loop_
_entity_poly.entity_id
_entity_poly.type
_entity_poly.pdbx_seq_one_letter_code
_entity_poly.pdbx_strand_id
1 'polypeptide(L)' 'MTVTADSNVRVLVVDDHLIVREGLSLILETADGMELVGEAADGAAAVRLCRELAPDVVLM' A
#
# COMPACT_ATOMS: atom_id res chain seq x y z
N MET A 1 -3.72 -19.76 -23.07
CA MET A 1 -3.00 -18.71 -22.32
C MET A 1 -4.00 -17.63 -21.96
N THR A 2 -4.68 -17.75 -20.82
CA THR A 2 -5.42 -16.64 -20.21
C THR A 2 -5.64 -16.96 -18.74
N VAL A 3 -4.83 -16.37 -17.85
CA VAL A 3 -5.24 -16.18 -16.46
C VAL A 3 -6.04 -14.88 -16.45
N THR A 4 -7.21 -14.95 -15.83
CA THR A 4 -8.24 -13.93 -15.76
C THR A 4 -7.93 -12.93 -14.64
N ALA A 5 -7.92 -11.64 -14.97
CA ALA A 5 -7.87 -10.47 -14.08
C ALA A 5 -6.70 -10.42 -13.07
N ASP A 6 -5.60 -9.78 -13.47
CA ASP A 6 -4.65 -9.18 -12.53
C ASP A 6 -5.38 -8.11 -11.71
N SER A 7 -5.82 -8.45 -10.50
CA SER A 7 -6.12 -7.45 -9.48
C SER A 7 -5.04 -7.57 -8.42
N ASN A 8 -3.91 -6.88 -8.64
CA ASN A 8 -2.92 -6.71 -7.59
C ASN A 8 -3.61 -6.21 -6.32
N VAL A 9 -3.23 -6.76 -5.17
CA VAL A 9 -3.71 -6.31 -3.88
C VAL A 9 -3.16 -4.90 -3.63
N ARG A 10 -4.06 -3.94 -3.48
CA ARG A 10 -3.73 -2.51 -3.34
C ARG A 10 -3.45 -2.20 -1.87
N VAL A 11 -2.20 -1.89 -1.56
CA VAL A 11 -1.71 -1.71 -0.20
C VAL A 11 -1.46 -0.23 0.09
N LEU A 12 -1.96 0.24 1.25
CA LEU A 12 -1.58 1.54 1.83
C LEU A 12 -0.68 1.27 3.04
N VAL A 13 0.53 1.84 3.06
CA VAL A 13 1.46 1.73 4.21
C VAL A 13 1.32 2.93 5.13
N VAL A 14 1.26 2.69 6.43
CA VAL A 14 1.11 3.73 7.44
C VAL A 14 2.10 3.48 8.56
N ASP A 15 3.06 4.40 8.72
CA ASP A 15 4.06 4.32 9.78
C ASP A 15 4.59 5.74 10.06
N ASP A 16 4.79 6.08 11.33
CA ASP A 16 5.31 7.39 11.77
C ASP A 16 6.83 7.53 11.58
N HIS A 17 7.52 6.44 11.23
CA HIS A 17 8.94 6.39 10.92
C HIS A 17 9.19 6.28 9.41
N LEU A 18 9.77 7.33 8.83
CA LEU A 18 10.11 7.41 7.40
C LEU A 18 10.90 6.19 6.89
N ILE A 19 11.92 5.75 7.63
CA ILE A 19 12.82 4.65 7.23
C ILE A 19 12.05 3.33 7.09
N VAL A 20 11.08 3.07 7.97
CA VAL A 20 10.27 1.85 7.92
C VAL A 20 9.41 1.86 6.67
N ARG A 21 8.79 3.01 6.38
CA ARG A 21 7.92 3.18 5.21
C ARG A 21 8.67 3.02 3.88
N GLU A 22 9.87 3.60 3.77
CA GLU A 22 10.75 3.40 2.60
C GLU A 22 11.14 1.93 2.45
N GLY A 23 11.48 1.25 3.55
CA GLY A 23 11.81 -0.18 3.52
C GLY A 23 10.65 -1.06 3.07
N LEU A 24 9.43 -0.78 3.57
CA LEU A 24 8.22 -1.50 3.18
C LEU A 24 7.84 -1.25 1.73
N SER A 25 8.01 -0.02 1.26
CA SER A 25 7.79 0.36 -0.14
C SER A 25 8.67 -0.46 -1.09
N LEU A 26 9.98 -0.52 -0.81
CA LEU A 26 10.92 -1.34 -1.59
C LEU A 26 10.58 -2.84 -1.57
N ILE A 27 10.11 -3.37 -0.44
CA ILE A 27 9.69 -4.77 -0.35
C ILE A 27 8.46 -5.01 -1.24
N LEU A 28 7.46 -4.13 -1.16
CA LEU A 28 6.22 -4.24 -1.93
C LEU A 28 6.44 -4.09 -3.44
N GLU A 29 7.38 -3.24 -3.88
CA GLU A 29 7.77 -3.12 -5.29
C GLU A 29 8.30 -4.43 -5.89
N THR A 30 8.90 -5.29 -5.05
CA THR A 30 9.43 -6.60 -5.48
C THR A 30 8.45 -7.76 -5.29
N ALA A 31 7.29 -7.50 -4.68
CA ALA A 31 6.31 -8.53 -4.38
C ALA A 31 5.31 -8.69 -5.55
N ASP A 32 5.27 -9.87 -6.15
CA ASP A 32 4.27 -10.20 -7.16
C ASP A 32 2.85 -10.16 -6.56
N GLY A 33 1.89 -9.62 -7.31
CA GLY A 33 0.49 -9.56 -6.90
C GLY A 33 0.14 -8.47 -5.89
N MET A 34 1.07 -7.55 -5.59
CA MET A 34 0.82 -6.40 -4.71
C MET A 34 1.11 -5.09 -5.44
N GLU A 35 0.39 -4.03 -5.06
CA GLU A 35 0.58 -2.67 -5.57
C GLU A 35 0.56 -1.71 -4.39
N LEU A 36 1.65 -0.96 -4.17
CA LEU A 36 1.65 0.14 -3.21
C LEU A 36 0.88 1.33 -3.82
N VAL A 37 -0.26 1.67 -3.24
CA VAL A 37 -1.11 2.76 -3.75
C VAL A 37 -0.94 4.07 -2.99
N GLY A 38 -0.32 4.04 -1.81
CA GLY A 38 -0.04 5.24 -1.05
C GLY A 38 0.70 5.00 0.26
N GLU A 39 1.09 6.10 0.89
CA GLU A 39 1.86 6.14 2.11
C GLU A 39 1.31 7.21 3.06
N ALA A 40 1.22 6.91 4.36
CA ALA A 40 0.81 7.85 5.39
C ALA A 40 1.79 7.85 6.57
N ALA A 41 1.98 9.02 7.18
CA ALA A 41 2.81 9.18 8.39
C ALA A 41 1.99 9.10 9.70
N ASP A 42 0.67 9.10 9.60
CA ASP A 42 -0.22 9.09 10.74
C ASP A 42 -1.63 8.58 10.37
N GLY A 43 -2.43 8.29 11.39
CA GLY A 43 -3.79 7.76 11.20
C GLY A 43 -4.75 8.74 10.52
N ALA A 44 -4.59 10.05 10.71
CA ALA A 44 -5.48 11.03 10.07
C ALA A 44 -5.21 11.11 8.56
N ALA A 45 -3.94 11.06 8.15
CA ALA A 45 -3.53 10.92 6.77
C ALA A 45 -3.98 9.59 6.18
N ALA A 46 -3.83 8.49 6.91
CA ALA A 46 -4.30 7.17 6.49
C ALA A 46 -5.80 7.15 6.19
N VAL A 47 -6.64 7.71 7.06
CA VAL A 47 -8.09 7.75 6.84
C VAL A 47 -8.47 8.58 5.60
N ARG A 48 -7.77 9.69 5.33
CA ARG A 48 -7.99 10.47 4.09
C ARG A 48 -7.62 9.65 2.87
N LEU A 49 -6.42 9.07 2.88
CA LEU A 49 -5.90 8.26 1.77
C LEU A 49 -6.73 7.00 1.52
N CYS A 50 -7.28 6.36 2.56
CA CYS A 50 -8.21 5.24 2.38
C CYS A 50 -9.46 5.64 1.58
N ARG A 51 -9.98 6.86 1.77
CA ARG A 51 -11.16 7.34 1.04
C ARG A 51 -10.83 7.73 -0.39
N GLU A 52 -9.66 8.30 -0.62
CA GLU A 52 -9.20 8.76 -1.94
C GLU A 52 -8.72 7.60 -2.81
N LEU A 53 -8.01 6.65 -2.21
CA LEU A 53 -7.33 5.58 -2.92
C LEU A 53 -8.08 4.24 -2.83
N ALA A 54 -9.00 4.05 -1.89
CA ALA A 54 -9.73 2.77 -1.72
C ALA A 54 -8.82 1.52 -1.70
N PRO A 55 -7.75 1.46 -0.87
CA PRO A 55 -6.87 0.31 -0.80
C PRO A 55 -7.62 -0.95 -0.35
N ASP A 56 -7.14 -2.12 -0.75
CA ASP A 56 -7.68 -3.41 -0.31
C ASP A 56 -7.24 -3.74 1.12
N VAL A 57 -5.99 -3.38 1.46
CA VAL A 57 -5.39 -3.64 2.77
C VAL A 57 -4.58 -2.42 3.21
N VAL A 58 -4.58 -2.16 4.50
CA VAL A 58 -3.72 -1.16 5.13
C VAL A 58 -2.71 -1.87 6.03
N LEU A 59 -1.42 -1.59 5.82
CA LEU A 59 -0.32 -2.07 6.66
C LEU A 59 0.00 -0.99 7.71
N MET A 60 -0.14 -1.35 8.99
CA MET A 60 0.06 -0.50 10.17
C MET A 60 1.38 -0.80 10.86
#